data_AF-A0A9W9S5K5-F1
#
_entry.id   AF-A0A9W9S5K5-F1
#
_cell.length_a   1.000
_cell.length_b   1.000
_cell.length_c   1.000
_cell.angle_alpha   90.00
_cell.angle_beta   90.00
_cell.angle_gamma   90.00
#
_symmetry.space_group_name_H-M   'P 1'
#
loop_
_entity.id
_entity.type
_entity.pdbx_description
1 polymer ?
#
loop_
_entity_poly.entity_id
_entity_poly.type
_entity_poly.pdbx_seq_one_letter_code
_entity_poly.pdbx_strand_id
1 'polypeptide(L)' 'MADKTDYNDLLRKISNSLENALETFGPSSRQYQAILNILKECLQDIENQKQTMNQEDVVDSDILSAAMGFLKIGE' A
#
# COMPACT_ATOMS: atom_id res chain seq x y z
N MET A 1 -14.65 -13.69 8.46
CA MET A 1 -13.40 -14.39 8.14
C MET A 1 -12.69 -13.50 7.14
N ALA A 2 -11.67 -12.75 7.58
CA ALA A 2 -10.94 -11.85 6.70
C ALA A 2 -10.22 -12.72 5.66
N ASP A 3 -10.69 -12.65 4.42
CA ASP A 3 -9.97 -13.14 3.26
C ASP A 3 -8.61 -12.45 3.31
N LYS A 4 -7.56 -13.16 3.73
CA LYS A 4 -6.20 -12.65 3.63
C LYS A 4 -5.92 -12.62 2.15
N THR A 5 -6.24 -11.50 1.50
CA THR A 5 -5.83 -11.21 0.14
C THR A 5 -4.33 -11.56 0.07
N ASP A 6 -4.00 -12.66 -0.58
CA ASP A 6 -2.62 -13.14 -0.66
C ASP A 6 -1.92 -12.27 -1.70
N TYR A 7 -1.54 -11.08 -1.25
CA TYR A 7 -0.85 -10.09 -2.07
C TYR A 7 0.43 -10.65 -2.65
N ASN A 8 1.07 -11.65 -2.01
CA ASN A 8 2.25 -12.29 -2.57
C ASN A 8 1.92 -13.10 -3.83
N ASP A 9 0.87 -13.93 -3.80
CA ASP A 9 0.43 -14.67 -4.98
C ASP A 9 -0.05 -13.74 -6.11
N LEU A 10 -0.77 -12.67 -5.77
CA LEU A 10 -1.23 -11.66 -6.72
C LEU A 10 -0.05 -10.92 -7.37
N LEU A 11 0.90 -10.42 -6.58
CA LEU A 11 2.09 -9.72 -7.07
C LEU A 11 2.96 -10.62 -7.95
N ARG A 12 3.08 -11.91 -7.59
CA ARG A 12 3.81 -12.90 -8.41
C ARG A 12 3.15 -13.08 -9.77
N LYS A 13 1.81 -13.20 -9.83
CA LYS A 13 1.07 -13.32 -11.10
C LYS A 13 1.22 -12.07 -11.97
N ILE A 14 1.10 -10.89 -11.37
CA ILE A 14 1.26 -9.61 -12.08
C ILE A 14 2.69 -9.48 -12.63
N SER A 15 3.71 -9.84 -11.84
CA SER A 15 5.11 -9.78 -12.25
C SER A 15 5.39 -10.68 -13.46
N ASN A 16 4.94 -11.94 -13.43
CA ASN A 16 5.08 -12.85 -14.58
C ASN A 16 4.38 -12.30 -15.83
N SER A 17 3.19 -11.70 -15.66
CA SER A 17 2.45 -11.09 -16.77
C SER A 17 3.17 -9.88 -17.36
N LEU A 18 3.79 -9.04 -16.51
CA LEU A 18 4.61 -7.91 -16.93
C LEU A 18 5.84 -8.34 -17.71
N GLU A 19 6.55 -9.36 -17.25
CA GLU A 19 7.71 -9.92 -17.93
C GLU A 19 7.33 -10.44 -19.32
N ASN A 20 6.29 -11.28 -19.39
CA ASN A 20 5.78 -11.81 -20.65
C ASN A 20 5.34 -10.69 -21.61
N ALA A 21 4.66 -9.66 -21.10
CA ALA A 21 4.21 -8.54 -21.92
C ALA A 21 5.39 -7.65 -22.38
N LEU A 22 6.41 -7.50 -21.55
CA LEU A 22 7.63 -6.78 -21.90
C LEU A 22 8.37 -7.49 -23.03
N GLU A 23 8.53 -8.81 -22.92
CA GLU A 23 9.20 -9.62 -23.94
C GLU A 23 8.42 -9.66 -25.25
N THR A 24 7.09 -9.78 -25.19
CA THR A 24 6.24 -9.96 -26.38
C THR A 24 5.91 -8.66 -27.10
N PHE A 25 5.57 -7.60 -26.35
CA PHE A 25 5.00 -6.37 -26.90
C PHE A 25 5.89 -5.14 -26.67
N GLY A 26 6.85 -5.23 -25.74
CA GLY A 26 7.71 -4.11 -25.37
C GLY A 26 7.09 -3.12 -24.38
N PRO A 27 7.91 -2.23 -23.80
CA PRO A 27 7.51 -1.38 -22.68
C PRO A 27 6.54 -0.25 -23.06
N SER A 28 6.51 0.16 -24.34
CA SER A 28 5.59 1.19 -24.82
C SER A 28 4.23 0.64 -25.25
N SER A 29 4.02 -0.68 -25.15
CA SER A 29 2.78 -1.32 -25.57
C SER A 29 1.62 -1.03 -24.60
N ARG A 30 0.40 -1.00 -25.13
CA ARG A 30 -0.80 -0.84 -24.30
C ARG A 30 -0.97 -1.99 -23.31
N GLN A 31 -0.58 -3.20 -23.71
CA GLN A 31 -0.64 -4.41 -22.90
C GLN A 31 0.27 -4.28 -21.68
N TYR A 32 1.53 -3.93 -21.90
CA TYR A 32 2.49 -3.71 -20.81
C TYR A 32 2.02 -2.59 -19.88
N GLN A 33 1.58 -1.45 -20.44
CA GLN A 33 1.12 -0.32 -19.64
C GLN A 33 -0.15 -0.63 -18.83
N ALA A 34 -1.06 -1.46 -19.36
CA ALA A 34 -2.25 -1.89 -18.63
C ALA A 34 -1.89 -2.75 -17.42
N ILE A 35 -1.00 -3.75 -17.59
CA ILE A 35 -0.56 -4.61 -16.49
C ILE A 35 0.25 -3.81 -15.47
N LEU A 36 1.03 -2.83 -15.92
CA LEU A 36 1.78 -1.92 -15.05
C LEU A 36 0.84 -1.07 -14.18
N ASN A 37 -0.29 -0.62 -14.71
CA ASN A 37 -1.28 0.10 -13.91
C ASN A 37 -1.92 -0.79 -12.85
N ILE A 38 -2.25 -2.05 -13.18
CA ILE A 38 -2.76 -3.02 -12.20
C ILE A 38 -1.74 -3.24 -11.06
N LEU A 39 -0.45 -3.31 -11.39
CA LEU A 39 0.60 -3.40 -10.36
C LEU A 39 0.59 -2.19 -9.43
N LYS A 40 0.48 -0.97 -9.99
CA LYS A 40 0.44 0.27 -9.20
C LYS A 40 -0.77 0.32 -8.27
N GLU A 41 -1.95 -0.05 -8.77
CA GLU A 41 -3.18 -0.11 -7.96
C GLU A 41 -3.01 -1.12 -6.82
N CYS A 42 -2.47 -2.31 -7.11
CA CYS A 42 -2.21 -3.32 -6.08
C CYS A 42 -1.24 -2.83 -5.01
N LEU A 43 -0.18 -2.10 -5.37
CA LEU A 43 0.77 -1.53 -4.41
C LEU A 43 0.13 -0.41 -3.57
N GLN A 44 -0.72 0.41 -4.20
CA GLN A 44 -1.46 1.46 -3.51
C GLN A 44 -2.45 0.87 -2.50
N ASP A 45 -3.13 -0.21 -2.82
CA ASP A 45 -4.03 -0.91 -1.89
C ASP A 45 -3.29 -1.48 -0.68
N ILE A 46 -2.09 -2.04 -0.88
CA ILE A 46 -1.23 -2.52 0.21
C ILE A 46 -0.79 -1.37 1.12
N GLU A 47 -0.42 -0.22 0.53
CA GLU A 47 -0.03 0.97 1.30
C GLU A 47 -1.21 1.52 2.11
N ASN A 48 -2.38 1.65 1.48
CA ASN A 48 -3.61 2.09 2.15
C ASN A 48 -3.98 1.16 3.31
N GLN A 49 -3.90 -0.17 3.13
CA GLN A 49 -4.15 -1.12 4.21
C GLN A 49 -3.14 -1.03 5.35
N LYS A 50 -1.86 -0.81 5.04
CA LYS A 50 -0.84 -0.54 6.08
C LYS A 50 -1.16 0.73 6.85
N GLN A 51 -1.62 1.78 6.18
CA GLN A 51 -2.03 3.02 6.85
C GLN A 51 -3.27 2.82 7.73
N THR A 52 -4.26 2.03 7.29
CA THR A 52 -5.44 1.72 8.10
C THR A 52 -5.09 0.86 9.32
N MET A 53 -4.25 -0.17 9.17
CA MET A 53 -3.79 -0.98 10.30
C MET A 53 -2.91 -0.19 11.28
N ASN A 54 -2.09 0.75 10.80
CA ASN A 54 -1.32 1.63 11.67
C ASN A 54 -2.18 2.75 12.31
N GLN A 55 -3.38 3.03 11.80
CA GLN A 55 -4.30 4.00 12.41
C GLN A 55 -5.10 3.44 13.58
N GLU A 56 -5.22 2.11 13.72
CA GLU A 56 -5.84 1.50 14.90
C GLU A 56 -4.94 1.58 16.16
N ASP A 57 -3.66 1.97 16.02
CA ASP A 57 -2.66 2.02 17.11
C ASP A 57 -2.12 3.44 17.42
N VAL A 58 -2.68 4.50 16.82
CA VAL A 58 -2.11 5.86 16.91
C VAL A 58 -3.15 6.85 17.40
N VAL A 59 -3.45 6.82 18.70
CA VAL A 59 -2.75 7.58 19.74
C VAL A 59 -3.44 7.23 21.05
N ASP A 60 -2.71 6.62 21.98
CA ASP A 60 -3.19 6.45 23.35
C ASP A 60 -3.57 7.83 23.90
N SER A 61 -4.85 8.01 24.24
CA SER A 61 -5.43 9.30 24.67
C SER A 61 -4.62 9.94 25.81
N ASP A 62 -3.95 9.11 26.61
CA ASP A 62 -3.09 9.54 27.70
C ASP A 62 -1.78 10.18 27.18
N ILE A 63 -1.19 9.64 26.10
CA ILE A 63 0.01 10.22 25.47
C ILE A 63 -0.33 11.55 24.79
N LEU A 64 -1.49 11.64 24.13
CA LEU A 64 -1.97 12.88 23.53
C LEU A 64 -2.21 13.98 24.58
N SER A 65 -2.83 13.62 25.72
CA SER A 65 -3.03 14.53 26.85
C SER A 65 -1.72 14.99 27.46
N ALA A 66 -0.75 14.10 27.63
CA ALA A 66 0.57 14.45 28.16
C ALA A 66 1.28 15.46 27.25
N ALA A 67 1.29 15.23 25.93
CA ALA A 67 1.89 16.15 24.96
C ALA A 67 1.24 17.54 24.96
N MET A 68 -0.09 17.62 25.06
CA MET A 68 -0.80 18.89 25.21
C MET A 68 -0.52 19.60 26.54
N GLY A 69 -0.28 18.83 27.61
CA GLY A 69 0.12 19.37 28.92
C GLY A 69 1.46 20.10 28.87
N PHE A 70 2.45 19.57 28.13
CA PHE A 70 3.76 20.21 27.97
C PHE A 70 3.70 21.54 27.20
N LEU A 71 2.78 21.68 26.25
CA LEU A 71 2.61 22.91 25.46
C LEU A 71 1.99 24.07 26.28
N LYS A 72 1.32 23.78 27.40
CA LYS A 72 0.73 24.79 28.29
C LYS A 72 1.71 25.41 29.30
N ILE A 73 2.93 24.88 29.42
CA ILE A 73 3.93 25.29 30.43
C ILE A 73 4.92 26.34 29.85
N GLY A 74 4.70 26.79 28.60
CA GLY A 74 5.56 27.75 27.90
C GLY A 74 5.01 29.17 27.79
N GLU A 75 4.24 29.65 28.77
CA GLU A 75 3.92 31.08 28.93
C GLU A 75 4.81 31.72 30.00
#